data_AF-A0AAW9TN49-F1
#
_entry.id   AF-A0AAW9TN49-F1
#
_cell.length_a   1.000
_cell.length_b   1.000
_cell.length_c   1.000
_cell.angle_alpha   90.00
_cell.angle_beta   90.00
_cell.angle_gamma   90.00
#
_symmetry.space_group_name_H-M   'P 1'
#
loop_
_entity.id
_entity.type
_entity.pdbx_description
1 polymer ?
#
loop_
_entity_poly.entity_id
_entity_poly.type
_entity_poly.pdbx_seq_one_letter_code
_entity_poly.pdbx_strand_id
1 'polypeptide(L)'
;MNTERESYSHLHVEAALCLWEAMCEANQRGWERDPENERRKKRLKPLTGNAAAFYETWRNVGAVAMRHMAIHLADDMLKTWDALTEAEQEELIPYDWEFAPAFLAIIQWDRWGTPVLPNTPREMAEAVLAFQRTTL
;
A
#
# COMPACT_ATOMS: atom_id res chain seq x y z
N MET A 1 -14.71 -28.66 14.30
CA MET A 1 -13.99 -28.47 13.04
C MET A 1 -12.63 -27.90 13.41
N ASN A 2 -11.54 -28.66 13.26
CA ASN A 2 -10.20 -28.17 13.57
C ASN A 2 -9.82 -27.23 12.42
N THR A 3 -10.09 -25.93 12.58
CA THR A 3 -9.51 -24.92 11.70
C THR A 3 -8.05 -24.80 12.13
N GLU A 4 -7.14 -25.46 11.42
CA GLU A 4 -5.73 -25.09 11.49
C GLU A 4 -5.66 -23.59 11.26
N ARG A 5 -5.17 -22.85 12.25
CA ARG A 5 -4.94 -21.41 12.10
C ARG A 5 -3.87 -21.26 11.03
N GLU A 6 -4.10 -20.39 10.05
CA GLU A 6 -3.07 -20.02 9.09
C GLU A 6 -1.80 -19.60 9.84
N SER A 7 -0.67 -20.17 9.44
CA SER A 7 0.65 -19.83 9.99
C SER A 7 1.34 -18.87 9.04
N TYR A 8 1.74 -17.70 9.54
CA TYR A 8 2.51 -16.71 8.80
C TYR A 8 3.99 -16.78 9.20
N SER A 9 4.89 -16.53 8.24
CA SER A 9 6.31 -16.36 8.51
C SER A 9 6.57 -15.01 9.20
N HIS A 10 7.73 -14.87 9.84
CA HIS A 10 8.16 -13.58 10.39
C HIS A 10 8.17 -12.48 9.30
N LEU A 11 8.70 -12.79 8.11
CA LEU A 11 8.75 -11.84 7.00
C LEU A 11 7.37 -11.42 6.51
N HIS A 12 6.40 -12.34 6.51
CA HIS A 12 5.01 -12.01 6.16
C HIS A 12 4.40 -11.03 7.16
N VAL A 13 4.65 -11.25 8.45
CA VAL A 13 4.19 -10.35 9.52
C VAL A 13 4.83 -8.97 9.37
N GLU A 14 6.15 -8.90 9.14
CA GLU A 14 6.87 -7.63 8.92
C GLU A 14 6.34 -6.89 7.70
N ALA A 15 6.18 -7.56 6.56
CA ALA A 15 5.64 -6.95 5.34
C ALA A 15 4.21 -6.43 5.55
N ALA A 16 3.37 -7.18 6.27
CA ALA A 16 2.01 -6.75 6.60
C ALA A 16 2.01 -5.51 7.52
N LEU A 17 2.94 -5.42 8.48
CA LEU A 17 3.09 -4.26 9.37
C LEU A 17 3.58 -3.03 8.61
N CYS A 18 4.62 -3.16 7.79
CA CYS A 18 5.13 -2.08 6.95
C CYS A 18 4.04 -1.53 6.01
N LEU A 19 3.30 -2.43 5.36
CA LEU A 19 2.20 -2.05 4.48
C LEU A 19 1.06 -1.38 5.26
N TRP A 20 0.72 -1.90 6.45
CA TRP A 20 -0.29 -1.30 7.30
C TRP A 20 0.08 0.13 7.74
N GLU A 21 1.34 0.38 8.06
CA GLU A 21 1.85 1.71 8.39
C GLU A 21 1.75 2.66 7.18
N ALA A 22 2.21 2.23 6.00
CA ALA A 22 2.08 3.00 4.76
C ALA A 22 0.62 3.35 4.44
N MET A 23 -0.29 2.38 4.66
CA MET A 23 -1.74 2.59 4.50
C MET A 23 -2.30 3.59 5.52
N CYS A 24 -1.88 3.52 6.78
CA CYS A 24 -2.28 4.49 7.82
C CYS A 24 -1.84 5.91 7.44
N GLU A 25 -0.62 6.08 6.95
CA GLU A 25 -0.12 7.37 6.50
C GLU A 25 -0.86 7.88 5.25
N ALA A 26 -1.15 7.01 4.29
CA ALA A 26 -1.97 7.35 3.13
C ALA A 26 -3.37 7.82 3.54
N ASN A 27 -4.00 7.12 4.49
CA ASN A 27 -5.31 7.52 5.03
C ASN A 27 -5.22 8.86 5.77
N GLN A 28 -4.19 9.08 6.60
CA GLN A 28 -3.98 10.37 7.27
C GLN A 28 -3.81 11.50 6.26
N ARG A 29 -3.01 11.28 5.20
CA ARG A 29 -2.84 12.24 4.11
C ARG A 29 -4.17 12.57 3.43
N GLY A 30 -5.02 11.57 3.20
CA GLY A 30 -6.37 11.75 2.67
C GLY A 30 -7.27 12.54 3.61
N TRP A 31 -7.32 12.17 4.89
CA TRP A 31 -8.10 12.85 5.92
C TRP A 31 -7.74 14.33 6.04
N GLU A 32 -6.45 14.66 6.00
CA GLU A 32 -5.98 16.06 6.05
C GLU A 32 -6.37 16.89 4.82
N ARG A 33 -6.77 16.25 3.72
CA ARG A 33 -7.10 16.86 2.42
C ARG A 33 -8.57 16.71 2.04
N ASP A 34 -9.35 15.95 2.81
CA ASP A 34 -10.77 15.67 2.54
C ASP A 34 -11.59 16.97 2.58
N PRO A 35 -12.24 17.40 1.47
CA PRO A 35 -13.12 18.56 1.43
C PRO A 35 -14.28 18.53 2.43
N GLU A 36 -14.74 17.33 2.81
CA GLU A 36 -15.83 17.11 3.76
C GLU A 36 -15.33 17.15 5.21
N ASN A 37 -14.01 17.06 5.43
CA ASN A 37 -13.43 17.20 6.75
C ASN A 37 -13.27 18.69 7.14
N GLU A 38 -13.99 19.10 8.18
CA GLU A 38 -13.90 20.45 8.75
C GLU A 38 -12.50 20.78 9.31
N ARG A 39 -11.77 19.75 9.78
CA ARG A 39 -10.42 19.85 10.33
C ARG A 39 -9.31 19.71 9.28
N ARG A 40 -9.66 19.69 7.99
CA ARG A 40 -8.68 19.58 6.90
C ARG A 40 -7.67 20.72 6.93
N LYS A 41 -6.48 20.46 6.42
CA LYS A 41 -5.46 21.49 6.18
C LYS A 41 -5.85 22.27 4.91
N LYS A 42 -6.55 23.41 5.08
CA LYS A 42 -7.09 24.25 3.97
C LYS A 42 -6.09 24.63 2.86
N ARG A 43 -4.79 24.65 3.16
CA ARG A 43 -3.72 24.92 2.18
C ARG A 43 -3.41 23.75 1.24
N LEU A 44 -3.79 22.54 1.61
CA LEU A 44 -3.54 21.34 0.83
C LEU A 44 -4.69 21.13 -0.16
N LYS A 45 -4.34 20.77 -1.39
CA LYS A 45 -5.34 20.40 -2.39
C LYS A 45 -5.90 19.00 -2.09
N PRO A 46 -7.15 18.72 -2.48
CA PRO A 46 -7.70 17.37 -2.43
C PRO A 46 -6.80 16.38 -3.15
N LEU A 47 -6.77 15.12 -2.68
CA LEU A 47 -6.11 14.04 -3.40
C LEU A 47 -6.81 13.80 -4.74
N THR A 48 -6.06 13.26 -5.70
CA THR A 48 -6.59 12.87 -7.02
C THR A 48 -6.04 11.51 -7.42
N GLY A 49 -6.62 10.89 -8.45
CA GLY A 49 -6.18 9.61 -8.97
C GLY A 49 -6.20 8.50 -7.92
N ASN A 50 -5.18 7.65 -7.94
CA ASN A 50 -5.14 6.46 -7.10
C ASN A 50 -5.11 6.78 -5.60
N ALA A 51 -4.43 7.85 -5.18
CA ALA A 51 -4.41 8.25 -3.77
C ALA A 51 -5.80 8.66 -3.26
N ALA A 52 -6.63 9.28 -4.12
CA ALA A 52 -8.02 9.58 -3.78
C ALA A 52 -8.87 8.30 -3.71
N ALA A 53 -8.67 7.37 -4.65
CA ALA A 53 -9.38 6.09 -4.67
C ALA A 53 -9.09 5.25 -3.42
N PHE A 54 -7.82 5.15 -3.01
CA PHE A 54 -7.43 4.52 -1.76
C PHE A 54 -8.14 5.17 -0.54
N TYR A 55 -8.14 6.50 -0.48
CA TYR A 55 -8.78 7.20 0.64
C TYR A 55 -10.30 6.96 0.67
N GLU A 56 -10.98 7.05 -0.47
CA GLU A 56 -12.40 6.74 -0.59
C GLU A 56 -12.70 5.31 -0.12
N THR A 57 -11.89 4.36 -0.56
CA THR A 57 -11.97 2.96 -0.17
C THR A 57 -11.87 2.80 1.34
N TRP A 58 -10.86 3.41 1.97
CA TRP A 58 -10.70 3.37 3.42
C TRP A 58 -11.94 3.91 4.14
N ARG A 59 -12.53 5.02 3.65
CA ARG A 59 -13.77 5.57 4.24
C ARG A 59 -14.95 4.58 4.14
N ASN A 60 -15.01 3.80 3.06
CA ASN A 60 -16.11 2.88 2.79
C ASN A 60 -16.02 1.58 3.61
N VAL A 61 -14.83 0.99 3.72
CA VAL A 61 -14.66 -0.34 4.36
C VAL A 61 -14.09 -0.28 5.77
N GLY A 62 -13.43 0.83 6.13
CA GLY A 62 -12.88 1.06 7.45
C GLY A 62 -11.57 0.28 7.75
N ALA A 63 -10.96 0.65 8.87
CA ALA A 63 -9.61 0.22 9.24
C ALA A 63 -9.45 -1.29 9.43
N VAL A 64 -10.48 -2.01 9.89
CA VAL A 64 -10.40 -3.46 10.10
C VAL A 64 -10.27 -4.20 8.76
N ALA A 65 -11.13 -3.88 7.80
CA ALA A 65 -11.06 -4.46 6.46
C ALA A 65 -9.73 -4.13 5.78
N MET A 66 -9.28 -2.88 5.88
CA MET A 66 -7.97 -2.45 5.33
C MET A 66 -6.79 -3.19 5.99
N ARG A 67 -6.86 -3.49 7.30
CA ARG A 67 -5.82 -4.29 7.97
C ARG A 67 -5.79 -5.73 7.49
N HIS A 68 -6.96 -6.35 7.31
CA HIS A 68 -7.03 -7.68 6.69
C HIS A 68 -6.45 -7.66 5.27
N MET A 69 -6.67 -6.58 4.53
CA MET A 69 -6.10 -6.41 3.21
C MET A 69 -4.57 -6.26 3.24
N ALA A 70 -4.00 -5.53 4.21
CA ALA A 70 -2.56 -5.47 4.39
C ALA A 70 -1.95 -6.86 4.65
N ILE A 71 -2.61 -7.68 5.47
CA ILE A 71 -2.18 -9.08 5.73
C ILE A 71 -2.26 -9.92 4.45
N HIS A 72 -3.30 -9.74 3.65
CA HIS A 72 -3.48 -10.45 2.39
C HIS A 72 -2.41 -10.07 1.35
N LEU A 73 -2.14 -8.77 1.19
CA LEU A 73 -1.19 -8.23 0.22
C LEU A 73 0.28 -8.40 0.60
N ALA A 74 0.59 -8.81 1.84
CA ALA A 74 1.96 -8.96 2.29
C ALA A 74 2.74 -10.02 1.48
N ASP A 75 2.06 -11.08 1.02
CA ASP A 75 2.67 -12.09 0.16
C ASP A 75 3.02 -11.53 -1.23
N ASP A 76 2.13 -10.72 -1.83
CA ASP A 76 2.41 -10.02 -3.08
C ASP A 76 3.56 -9.01 -2.95
N MET A 77 3.61 -8.32 -1.81
CA MET A 77 4.68 -7.38 -1.49
C MET A 77 6.04 -8.06 -1.37
N LEU A 78 6.11 -9.20 -0.67
CA LEU A 78 7.33 -10.02 -0.57
C LEU A 78 7.76 -10.57 -1.93
N LYS A 79 6.82 -11.13 -2.70
CA LYS A 79 7.11 -11.62 -4.06
C LYS A 79 7.61 -10.51 -4.98
N THR A 80 7.08 -9.30 -4.83
CA THR A 80 7.54 -8.12 -5.58
C THR A 80 8.97 -7.76 -5.20
N TRP A 81 9.29 -7.77 -3.90
CA TRP A 81 10.64 -7.53 -3.43
C TRP A 81 11.64 -8.57 -3.96
N ASP A 82 11.27 -9.85 -3.91
CA ASP A 82 12.08 -10.96 -4.41
C ASP A 82 12.26 -10.95 -5.95
N ALA A 83 11.38 -10.25 -6.67
CA ALA A 83 11.47 -10.09 -8.12
C ALA A 83 12.43 -8.96 -8.55
N LEU A 84 12.89 -8.13 -7.61
CA LEU A 84 13.91 -7.11 -7.83
C LEU A 84 15.31 -7.73 -7.81
N THR A 85 16.21 -7.20 -8.62
CA THR A 85 17.65 -7.46 -8.47
C THR A 85 18.19 -6.72 -7.25
N GLU A 86 19.34 -7.13 -6.72
CA GLU A 86 20.00 -6.46 -5.58
C GLU A 86 20.20 -4.96 -5.82
N ALA A 87 20.67 -4.58 -7.02
CA ALA A 87 20.84 -3.18 -7.40
C ALA A 87 19.50 -2.40 -7.46
N GLU A 88 18.41 -3.05 -7.86
CA GLU A 88 17.08 -2.42 -7.85
C GLU A 88 16.53 -2.30 -6.43
N GLN A 89 16.82 -3.26 -5.55
CA GLN A 89 16.46 -3.17 -4.13
C GLN A 89 17.17 -1.99 -3.46
N GLU A 90 18.45 -1.73 -3.77
CA GLU A 90 19.20 -0.58 -3.26
C GLU A 90 18.53 0.77 -3.56
N GLU A 91 17.80 0.89 -4.67
CA GLU A 91 17.03 2.10 -5.01
C GLU A 91 15.75 2.28 -4.16
N LEU A 92 15.31 1.22 -3.49
CA LEU A 92 14.05 1.12 -2.76
C LEU A 92 14.25 0.89 -1.26
N ILE A 93 15.48 1.04 -0.77
CA ILE A 93 15.81 1.01 0.65
C ILE A 93 15.64 2.41 1.25
N PRO A 94 15.01 2.52 2.44
CA PRO A 94 14.61 1.41 3.30
C PRO A 94 13.20 0.88 3.03
N TYR A 95 13.02 -0.42 3.31
CA TYR A 95 11.85 -1.22 2.90
C TYR A 95 10.49 -0.63 3.34
N ASP A 96 10.42 -0.06 4.55
CA ASP A 96 9.22 0.43 5.21
C ASP A 96 8.79 1.86 4.80
N TRP A 97 9.72 2.69 4.32
CA TRP A 97 9.55 4.13 4.07
C TRP A 97 9.66 4.46 2.57
N GLU A 98 10.38 3.65 1.81
CA GLU A 98 10.55 3.82 0.36
C GLU A 98 9.74 2.77 -0.39
N PHE A 99 10.04 1.47 -0.19
CA PHE A 99 9.38 0.39 -0.92
C PHE A 99 7.89 0.23 -0.57
N ALA A 100 7.51 0.14 0.72
CA ALA A 100 6.12 -0.10 1.12
C ALA A 100 5.14 0.98 0.63
N PRO A 101 5.45 2.28 0.76
CA PRO A 101 4.59 3.33 0.22
C PRO A 101 4.55 3.33 -1.31
N ALA A 102 5.66 3.02 -1.99
CA ALA A 102 5.69 2.92 -3.46
C ALA A 102 4.87 1.72 -3.96
N PHE A 103 4.99 0.55 -3.32
CA PHE A 103 4.16 -0.63 -3.57
C PHE A 103 2.67 -0.28 -3.44
N LEU A 104 2.26 0.36 -2.33
CA LEU A 104 0.89 0.80 -2.12
C LEU A 104 0.40 1.77 -3.20
N ALA A 105 1.27 2.66 -3.69
CA ALA A 105 0.91 3.67 -4.68
C ALA A 105 0.59 3.10 -6.07
N ILE A 106 1.06 1.89 -6.38
CA ILE A 106 0.76 1.20 -7.64
C ILE A 106 -0.62 0.52 -7.60
N ILE A 107 -1.01 -0.04 -6.47
CA ILE A 107 -2.26 -0.81 -6.31
C ILE A 107 -3.45 0.08 -6.63
N GLN A 108 -4.26 -0.29 -7.62
CA GLN A 108 -5.52 0.40 -7.88
C GLN A 108 -6.60 -0.10 -6.94
N TRP A 109 -7.45 0.82 -6.47
CA TRP A 109 -8.49 0.50 -5.50
C TRP A 109 -9.87 0.75 -6.08
N ASP A 110 -10.75 -0.25 -5.99
CA ASP A 110 -12.18 -0.02 -6.16
C ASP A 110 -12.81 0.49 -4.86
N ARG A 111 -14.01 1.05 -4.95
CA ARG A 111 -14.73 1.60 -3.79
C ARG A 111 -15.06 0.58 -2.69
N TRP A 112 -14.88 -0.73 -2.95
CA TRP A 112 -15.26 -1.84 -2.08
C TRP A 112 -14.06 -2.47 -1.36
N GLY A 113 -12.85 -1.97 -1.59
CA GLY A 113 -11.66 -2.53 -0.96
C GLY A 113 -10.98 -3.61 -1.79
N THR A 114 -11.39 -3.84 -3.03
CA THR A 114 -10.71 -4.81 -3.91
C THR A 114 -9.45 -4.15 -4.49
N PRO A 115 -8.26 -4.68 -4.20
CA PRO A 115 -7.03 -4.23 -4.85
C PRO A 115 -6.93 -4.82 -6.25
N VAL A 116 -6.42 -4.03 -7.20
CA VAL A 116 -6.02 -4.49 -8.52
C VAL A 116 -4.54 -4.20 -8.71
N LEU A 117 -3.77 -5.27 -8.90
CA LEU A 117 -2.32 -5.26 -9.06
C LEU A 117 -1.95 -5.68 -10.49
N PRO A 118 -0.73 -5.36 -10.97
CA PRO A 118 -0.12 -6.03 -12.10
C PRO A 118 -0.14 -7.55 -11.95
N ASN A 119 -0.13 -8.28 -13.07
CA ASN A 119 -0.42 -9.71 -13.07
C ASN A 119 0.74 -10.57 -12.56
N THR A 120 1.95 -10.00 -12.52
CA THR A 120 3.15 -10.71 -12.07
C THR A 120 3.96 -9.90 -11.07
N PRO A 121 4.72 -10.56 -10.17
CA PRO A 121 5.61 -9.85 -9.25
C PRO A 121 6.65 -8.97 -9.94
N ARG A 122 7.14 -9.37 -11.13
CA ARG A 122 8.10 -8.58 -11.90
C ARG A 122 7.47 -7.32 -12.52
N GLU A 123 6.25 -7.43 -13.06
CA GLU A 123 5.51 -6.25 -13.54
C GLU A 123 5.22 -5.26 -12.40
N MET A 124 4.90 -5.78 -11.20
CA MET A 124 4.74 -4.95 -10.01
C MET A 124 6.05 -4.27 -9.61
N ALA A 125 7.16 -5.00 -9.61
CA ALA A 125 8.49 -4.48 -9.31
C ALA A 125 8.91 -3.34 -10.25
N GLU A 126 8.66 -3.52 -11.56
CA GLU A 126 8.91 -2.48 -12.58
C GLU A 126 8.05 -1.25 -12.36
N ALA A 127 6.77 -1.43 -12.03
CA ALA A 127 5.88 -0.31 -11.73
C ALA A 127 6.34 0.46 -10.48
N VAL A 128 6.76 -0.25 -9.43
CA VAL A 128 7.29 0.35 -8.19
C VAL A 128 8.56 1.15 -8.46
N LEU A 129 9.52 0.60 -9.21
CA LEU A 129 10.73 1.31 -9.61
C LEU A 129 10.42 2.54 -10.46
N ALA A 130 9.50 2.41 -11.42
CA ALA A 130 9.08 3.53 -12.26
C ALA A 130 8.46 4.65 -11.41
N PHE A 131 7.61 4.30 -10.44
CA PHE A 131 7.06 5.28 -9.50
C PHE A 131 8.15 5.95 -8.69
N GLN A 132 9.03 5.17 -8.04
CA GLN A 132 10.11 5.69 -7.19
C GLN A 132 10.99 6.72 -7.94
N ARG A 133 11.37 6.40 -9.17
CA ARG A 133 12.21 7.27 -10.02
C ARG A 133 11.51 8.55 -10.49
N THR A 134 10.18 8.62 -10.42
CA THR A 134 9.42 9.84 -10.74
C THR A 134 9.18 10.74 -9.53
N THR A 135 9.40 10.22 -8.32
CA THR A 135 9.22 10.94 -7.06
C THR A 135 10.52 11.52 -6.47
N LEU A 136 11.68 11.14 -7.02
CA LEU A 136 13.00 11.74 -6.76
C LEU A 136 13.22 12.99 -7.62
#